data_AF-A0AAJ5YZ83-F1
#
_entry.id   AF-A0AAJ5YZ83-F1
#
_cell.length_a   1.000
_cell.length_b   1.000
_cell.length_c   1.000
_cell.angle_alpha   90.00
_cell.angle_beta   90.00
_cell.angle_gamma   90.00
#
_symmetry.space_group_name_H-M   'P 1'
#
loop_
_entity.id
_entity.type
_entity.pdbx_description
1 polymer ?
#
loop_
_entity_poly.entity_id
_entity_poly.type
_entity_poly.pdbx_seq_one_letter_code
_entity_poly.pdbx_strand_id
1 'polypeptide(L)'
;MAHTEWTLLYLVIQRILSEKTLQGTMMALLGAHIPYIRLFPANMLTPLHYSTSELSLLEGTTLYHGAIQRRETSKLSSERAKDWLVSAMTSTSDEQIKLLLTWIEEIDWHSAWLWAEDGYASRSFPPQVAGWPEGDEPILIPGFDALNHRRAEPVTWSFHEPELAVFTLRRAYFQGEQVYNNYGAKSNEELCSSYGFVEPNGPDDLLALALRSNADEATCVFYWPKNQTEPPSALLVTLREHVEPVAETGHVARLLSEVQVMEMLEKMLRQRRKAFRLTQREVEDAVPFKNDSDFVRESVLYVIRTYRDAQASMLNKKIQWVQAELDRLLEELEHEGWTP
;
A
#
# COMPACT_ATOMS: atom_id res chain seq x y z
N MET A 1 -17.83 9.46 -14.35
CA MET A 1 -17.20 9.04 -13.09
C MET A 1 -17.12 7.52 -13.08
N ALA A 2 -16.01 6.96 -12.59
CA ALA A 2 -15.83 5.52 -12.42
C ALA A 2 -16.72 4.99 -11.27
N HIS A 3 -17.01 3.68 -11.23
CA HIS A 3 -17.90 3.10 -10.21
C HIS A 3 -17.37 3.29 -8.78
N THR A 4 -16.05 3.16 -8.57
CA THR A 4 -15.42 3.51 -7.28
C THR A 4 -15.65 4.97 -6.89
N GLU A 5 -15.57 5.94 -7.82
CA GLU A 5 -15.81 7.38 -7.50
C GLU A 5 -17.24 7.62 -6.99
N TRP A 6 -18.23 6.88 -7.49
CA TRP A 6 -19.60 6.93 -6.97
C TRP A 6 -19.70 6.42 -5.54
N THR A 7 -18.99 5.35 -5.22
CA THR A 7 -18.92 4.82 -3.85
C THR A 7 -18.25 5.83 -2.91
N LEU A 8 -17.15 6.45 -3.33
CA LEU A 8 -16.48 7.48 -2.52
C LEU A 8 -17.37 8.70 -2.28
N LEU A 9 -18.05 9.18 -3.32
CA LEU A 9 -19.03 10.27 -3.21
C LEU A 9 -20.16 9.89 -2.23
N TYR A 10 -20.68 8.67 -2.32
CA TYR A 10 -21.68 8.17 -1.40
C TYR A 10 -21.20 8.21 0.05
N LEU A 11 -19.98 7.72 0.32
CA LEU A 11 -19.38 7.73 1.67
C LEU A 11 -19.20 9.15 2.21
N VAL A 12 -18.77 10.11 1.38
CA VAL A 12 -18.66 11.52 1.78
C VAL A 12 -20.03 12.08 2.17
N ILE A 13 -21.08 11.81 1.37
CA ILE A 13 -22.45 12.25 1.68
C ILE A 13 -22.94 11.60 2.98
N GLN A 14 -22.74 10.29 3.18
CA GLN A 14 -23.10 9.63 4.43
C GLN A 14 -22.42 10.27 5.65
N ARG A 15 -21.14 10.65 5.51
CA ARG A 15 -20.39 11.31 6.58
C ARG A 15 -21.02 12.64 6.96
N ILE A 16 -21.37 13.48 5.98
CA ILE A 16 -22.09 14.74 6.23
C ILE A 16 -23.42 14.45 6.94
N LEU A 17 -24.18 13.46 6.46
CA LEU A 17 -25.47 13.10 7.05
C LEU A 17 -25.36 12.41 8.41
N SER A 18 -24.16 12.00 8.82
CA SER A 18 -23.93 11.48 10.17
C SER A 18 -23.92 12.58 11.24
N GLU A 19 -23.64 13.82 10.83
CA GLU A 19 -23.56 15.03 11.66
C GLU A 19 -24.74 15.99 11.42
N LYS A 20 -25.27 16.01 10.20
CA LYS A 20 -26.37 16.88 9.76
C LYS A 20 -27.56 16.05 9.27
N THR A 21 -28.77 16.59 9.28
CA THR A 21 -29.98 15.79 8.97
C THR A 21 -30.83 16.44 7.91
N LEU A 22 -31.10 15.69 6.83
CA LEU A 22 -32.10 16.05 5.82
C LEU A 22 -33.50 15.62 6.27
N GLN A 23 -34.53 16.11 5.60
CA GLN A 23 -35.93 15.78 5.87
C GLN A 23 -36.51 14.83 4.81
N GLY A 24 -37.55 14.09 5.20
CA GLY A 24 -38.37 13.28 4.30
C GLY A 24 -37.64 12.11 3.65
N THR A 25 -38.08 11.74 2.45
CA THR A 25 -37.61 10.57 1.70
C THR A 25 -36.13 10.63 1.35
N MET A 26 -35.56 11.83 1.18
CA MET A 26 -34.15 12.01 0.86
C MET A 26 -33.25 11.47 1.99
N MET A 27 -33.62 11.73 3.24
CA MET A 27 -32.90 11.19 4.40
C MET A 27 -33.06 9.67 4.53
N ALA A 28 -34.23 9.12 4.19
CA ALA A 28 -34.44 7.68 4.22
C ALA A 28 -33.55 6.95 3.18
N LEU A 29 -33.37 7.54 1.99
CA LEU A 29 -32.54 6.97 0.91
C LEU A 29 -31.04 7.20 1.15
N LEU A 30 -30.66 8.45 1.42
CA LEU A 30 -29.26 8.84 1.57
C LEU A 30 -28.73 8.66 2.99
N GLY A 31 -29.54 8.33 3.99
CA GLY A 31 -29.08 8.14 5.37
C GLY A 31 -28.98 6.66 5.80
N ALA A 32 -29.26 5.72 4.90
CA ALA A 32 -29.41 4.31 5.24
C ALA A 32 -28.19 3.68 5.93
N HIS A 33 -26.97 4.14 5.61
CA HIS A 33 -25.72 3.58 6.13
C HIS A 33 -25.05 4.45 7.20
N ILE A 34 -25.69 5.50 7.72
CA ILE A 34 -25.15 6.34 8.79
C ILE A 34 -24.66 5.52 10.00
N PRO A 35 -25.40 4.50 10.51
CA PRO A 35 -24.92 3.71 11.65
C PRO A 35 -23.58 3.02 11.39
N TYR A 36 -23.37 2.52 10.17
CA TYR A 36 -22.11 1.90 9.76
C TYR A 36 -20.99 2.95 9.65
N ILE A 37 -21.27 4.09 9.02
CA ILE A 37 -20.29 5.15 8.80
C ILE A 37 -19.79 5.77 10.09
N ARG A 38 -20.63 5.82 11.13
CA ARG A 38 -20.19 6.26 12.47
C ARG A 38 -19.15 5.34 13.12
N LEU A 39 -18.96 4.12 12.61
CA LEU A 39 -17.94 3.19 13.08
C LEU A 39 -16.58 3.39 12.38
N PHE A 40 -16.52 4.22 11.33
CA PHE A 40 -15.27 4.49 10.65
C PHE A 40 -14.33 5.31 11.55
N PRO A 41 -13.02 5.06 11.49
CA PRO A 41 -12.04 5.84 12.23
C PRO A 41 -12.04 7.29 11.70
N ALA A 42 -11.99 8.24 12.64
CA ALA A 42 -11.81 9.65 12.31
C ALA A 42 -10.34 9.98 11.96
N ASN A 43 -9.40 9.26 12.58
CA ASN A 43 -7.96 9.45 12.38
C ASN A 43 -7.41 8.30 11.53
N MET A 44 -7.07 8.59 10.27
CA MET A 44 -6.41 7.63 9.39
C MET A 44 -4.89 7.68 9.59
N LEU A 45 -4.25 6.50 9.54
CA LEU A 45 -2.81 6.31 9.69
C LEU A 45 -2.12 5.94 8.37
N THR A 46 -2.81 6.06 7.24
CA THR A 46 -2.22 5.82 5.93
C THR A 46 -1.43 7.05 5.47
N PRO A 47 -0.46 6.87 4.55
CA PRO A 47 0.26 7.96 3.91
C PRO A 47 -0.62 8.97 3.16
N LEU A 48 -1.91 8.71 2.89
CA LEU A 48 -2.80 9.74 2.33
C LEU A 48 -3.06 10.89 3.30
N HIS A 49 -3.01 10.61 4.61
CA HIS A 49 -3.34 11.57 5.68
C HIS A 49 -2.12 12.03 6.46
N TYR A 50 -0.92 11.75 5.96
CA TYR A 50 0.32 12.20 6.59
C TYR A 50 0.49 13.71 6.45
N SER A 51 0.99 14.33 7.52
CA SER A 51 1.45 15.71 7.44
C SER A 51 2.69 15.82 6.52
N THR A 52 3.11 17.05 6.20
CA THR A 52 4.33 17.25 5.40
C THR A 52 5.55 16.68 6.13
N SER A 53 5.65 16.91 7.44
CA SER A 53 6.71 16.35 8.28
C SER A 53 6.66 14.83 8.40
N GLU A 54 5.49 14.20 8.34
CA GLU A 54 5.39 12.73 8.34
C GLU A 54 5.75 12.13 6.98
N LEU A 55 5.34 12.77 5.88
CA LEU A 55 5.67 12.32 4.54
C LEU A 55 7.18 12.38 4.25
N SER A 56 7.88 13.42 4.72
CA SER A 56 9.33 13.54 4.48
C SER A 56 10.12 12.38 5.08
N LEU A 57 9.64 11.78 6.17
CA LEU A 57 10.26 10.59 6.78
C LEU A 57 10.15 9.33 5.89
N LEU A 58 9.28 9.32 4.88
CA LEU A 58 9.21 8.26 3.88
C LEU A 58 10.16 8.49 2.70
N GLU A 59 10.85 9.62 2.60
CA GLU A 59 11.74 9.92 1.47
C GLU A 59 12.81 8.83 1.24
N GLY A 60 13.07 8.56 -0.03
CA GLY A 60 13.95 7.48 -0.47
C GLY A 60 13.30 6.08 -0.45
N THR A 61 11.99 5.98 -0.23
CA THR A 61 11.23 4.72 -0.29
C THR A 61 10.23 4.70 -1.45
N THR A 62 9.83 3.51 -1.88
CA THR A 62 8.76 3.30 -2.87
C THR A 62 7.40 3.78 -2.36
N LEU A 63 7.15 3.63 -1.05
CA LEU A 63 5.94 4.12 -0.40
C LEU A 63 5.77 5.64 -0.50
N TYR A 64 6.85 6.43 -0.44
CA TYR A 64 6.78 7.89 -0.61
C TYR A 64 6.24 8.27 -1.99
N HIS A 65 6.84 7.74 -3.05
CA HIS A 65 6.40 8.03 -4.42
C HIS A 65 4.97 7.56 -4.66
N GLY A 66 4.61 6.37 -4.17
CA GLY A 66 3.25 5.85 -4.24
C GLY A 66 2.25 6.75 -3.51
N ALA A 67 2.59 7.27 -2.33
CA ALA A 67 1.75 8.18 -1.56
C ALA A 67 1.51 9.52 -2.29
N ILE A 68 2.56 10.12 -2.86
CA ILE A 68 2.45 11.37 -3.64
C ILE A 68 1.56 11.17 -4.86
N GLN A 69 1.83 10.14 -5.67
CA GLN A 69 1.05 9.83 -6.87
C GLN A 69 -0.42 9.56 -6.53
N ARG A 70 -0.68 8.84 -5.43
CA ARG A 70 -2.04 8.56 -4.99
C ARG A 70 -2.75 9.85 -4.58
N ARG A 71 -2.12 10.73 -3.78
CA ARG A 71 -2.70 12.04 -3.40
C ARG A 71 -3.04 12.91 -4.61
N GLU A 72 -2.18 12.95 -5.62
CA GLU A 72 -2.44 13.68 -6.86
C GLU A 72 -3.66 13.11 -7.60
N THR A 73 -3.73 11.79 -7.72
CA THR A 73 -4.85 11.10 -8.37
C THR A 73 -6.16 11.32 -7.59
N SER A 74 -6.13 11.20 -6.27
CA SER A 74 -7.27 11.45 -5.38
C SER A 74 -7.75 12.89 -5.46
N LYS A 75 -6.83 13.86 -5.58
CA LYS A 75 -7.18 15.28 -5.76
C LYS A 75 -8.01 15.48 -7.04
N LEU A 76 -7.50 15.00 -8.17
CA LEU A 76 -8.19 15.11 -9.46
C LEU A 76 -9.56 14.39 -9.45
N SER A 77 -9.65 13.23 -8.81
CA SER A 77 -10.91 12.49 -8.66
C SER A 77 -11.91 13.26 -7.77
N SER A 78 -11.42 13.83 -6.66
CA SER A 78 -12.26 14.61 -5.74
C SER A 78 -12.82 15.87 -6.39
N GLU A 79 -12.03 16.60 -7.18
CA GLU A 79 -12.45 17.81 -7.90
C GLU A 79 -13.53 17.46 -8.93
N ARG A 80 -13.30 16.41 -9.72
CA ARG A 80 -14.27 15.92 -10.71
C ARG A 80 -15.61 15.52 -10.08
N ALA A 81 -15.57 14.85 -8.93
CA ALA A 81 -16.78 14.45 -8.23
C ALA A 81 -17.55 15.65 -7.66
N LYS A 82 -16.83 16.65 -7.14
CA LYS A 82 -17.44 17.90 -6.67
C LYS A 82 -18.09 18.67 -7.81
N ASP A 83 -17.38 18.84 -8.92
CA ASP A 83 -17.87 19.57 -10.10
C ASP A 83 -19.11 18.90 -10.68
N TRP A 84 -19.09 17.57 -10.79
CA TRP A 84 -20.26 16.81 -11.23
C TRP A 84 -21.45 17.04 -10.29
N LEU A 85 -21.24 16.94 -8.97
CA LEU A 85 -22.31 17.08 -7.99
C LEU A 85 -22.94 18.48 -8.02
N VAL A 86 -22.09 19.51 -8.02
CA VAL A 86 -22.54 20.92 -8.12
C VAL A 86 -23.30 21.11 -9.43
N SER A 87 -22.78 20.64 -10.56
CA SER A 87 -23.44 20.77 -11.86
C SER A 87 -24.80 20.07 -11.90
N ALA A 88 -24.88 18.82 -11.41
CA ALA A 88 -26.10 18.02 -11.41
C ALA A 88 -27.19 18.61 -10.49
N MET A 89 -26.77 19.20 -9.36
CA MET A 89 -27.68 19.66 -8.32
C MET A 89 -28.06 21.14 -8.45
N THR A 90 -27.27 22.00 -9.13
CA THR A 90 -27.59 23.43 -9.28
C THR A 90 -28.87 23.67 -10.10
N SER A 91 -29.28 22.72 -10.94
CA SER A 91 -30.52 22.80 -11.72
C SER A 91 -31.78 22.38 -10.95
N THR A 92 -31.67 21.97 -9.68
CA THR A 92 -32.80 21.48 -8.90
C THR A 92 -33.57 22.59 -8.19
N SER A 93 -34.89 22.41 -8.07
CA SER A 93 -35.73 23.23 -7.20
C SER A 93 -35.91 22.65 -5.79
N ASP A 94 -35.32 21.49 -5.50
CA ASP A 94 -35.44 20.80 -4.21
C ASP A 94 -34.60 21.48 -3.11
N GLU A 95 -35.27 21.99 -2.07
CA GLU A 95 -34.64 22.68 -0.94
C GLU A 95 -33.70 21.78 -0.11
N GLN A 96 -33.97 20.47 -0.03
CA GLN A 96 -33.08 19.54 0.68
C GLN A 96 -31.77 19.34 -0.08
N ILE A 97 -31.82 19.33 -1.41
CA ILE A 97 -30.62 19.25 -2.25
C ILE A 97 -29.81 20.54 -2.14
N LYS A 98 -30.46 21.71 -2.16
CA LYS A 98 -29.78 23.00 -1.95
C LYS A 98 -29.07 23.04 -0.60
N LEU A 99 -29.73 22.56 0.46
CA LEU A 99 -29.16 22.48 1.80
C LEU A 99 -27.93 21.56 1.85
N LEU A 100 -28.00 20.39 1.19
CA LEU A 100 -26.85 19.49 1.06
C LEU A 100 -25.68 20.16 0.33
N LEU A 101 -25.93 20.89 -0.76
CA LEU A 101 -24.89 21.64 -1.48
C LEU A 101 -24.22 22.69 -0.58
N THR A 102 -25.00 23.43 0.22
CA THR A 102 -24.43 24.38 1.18
C THR A 102 -23.48 23.68 2.16
N TRP A 103 -23.85 22.52 2.71
CA TRP A 103 -22.97 21.78 3.61
C TRP A 103 -21.70 21.25 2.95
N ILE A 104 -21.78 20.91 1.66
CA ILE A 104 -20.62 20.46 0.88
C ILE A 104 -19.61 21.59 0.66
N GLU A 105 -20.07 22.84 0.57
CA GLU A 105 -19.22 24.02 0.50
C GLU A 105 -18.58 24.38 1.85
N GLU A 106 -19.23 24.03 2.97
CA GLU A 106 -18.76 24.31 4.32
C GLU A 106 -17.65 23.36 4.82
N ILE A 107 -17.52 22.16 4.23
CA ILE A 107 -16.53 21.17 4.66
C ILE A 107 -15.22 21.25 3.87
N ASP A 108 -14.15 20.73 4.47
CA ASP A 108 -12.95 20.37 3.71
C ASP A 108 -13.24 19.13 2.85
N TRP A 109 -13.70 19.39 1.63
CA TRP A 109 -14.07 18.37 0.64
C TRP A 109 -12.95 17.39 0.35
N HIS A 110 -11.71 17.89 0.18
CA HIS A 110 -10.59 17.04 -0.19
C HIS A 110 -10.23 16.09 0.96
N SER A 111 -10.17 16.60 2.20
CA SER A 111 -9.95 15.76 3.38
C SER A 111 -11.10 14.75 3.60
N ALA A 112 -12.35 15.13 3.33
CA ALA A 112 -13.48 14.20 3.38
C ALA A 112 -13.37 13.10 2.31
N TRP A 113 -12.91 13.45 1.10
CA TRP A 113 -12.68 12.50 0.02
C TRP A 113 -11.55 11.51 0.34
N LEU A 114 -10.42 11.98 0.85
CA LEU A 114 -9.30 11.11 1.28
C LEU A 114 -9.73 10.16 2.40
N TRP A 115 -10.60 10.61 3.31
CA TRP A 115 -11.17 9.76 4.35
C TRP A 115 -12.08 8.68 3.76
N ALA A 116 -12.90 9.02 2.76
CA ALA A 116 -13.76 8.05 2.09
C ALA A 116 -12.94 7.03 1.31
N GLU A 117 -11.88 7.47 0.63
CA GLU A 117 -10.98 6.60 -0.13
C GLU A 117 -10.26 5.61 0.79
N ASP A 118 -9.70 6.08 1.90
CA ASP A 118 -9.07 5.20 2.89
C ASP A 118 -10.07 4.25 3.54
N GLY A 119 -11.25 4.78 3.90
CA GLY A 119 -12.33 3.97 4.45
C GLY A 119 -12.73 2.85 3.49
N TYR A 120 -12.84 3.13 2.19
CA TYR A 120 -13.14 2.13 1.17
C TYR A 120 -11.97 1.15 0.93
N ALA A 121 -10.75 1.66 0.72
CA ALA A 121 -9.58 0.84 0.38
C ALA A 121 -9.15 -0.09 1.51
N SER A 122 -9.28 0.35 2.77
CA SER A 122 -8.89 -0.44 3.95
C SER A 122 -9.92 -1.48 4.38
N ARG A 123 -11.18 -1.40 3.90
CA ARG A 123 -12.32 -2.18 4.42
C ARG A 123 -13.10 -2.93 3.35
N SER A 124 -12.82 -2.71 2.08
CA SER A 124 -13.53 -3.38 0.99
C SER A 124 -13.09 -4.84 0.82
N PHE A 125 -14.04 -5.66 0.41
CA PHE A 125 -13.87 -7.09 0.18
C PHE A 125 -13.90 -7.37 -1.32
N PRO A 126 -12.88 -8.05 -1.89
CA PRO A 126 -12.88 -8.40 -3.30
C PRO A 126 -13.98 -9.42 -3.62
N PRO A 127 -14.73 -9.24 -4.71
CA PRO A 127 -15.87 -10.09 -5.06
C PRO A 127 -15.54 -11.59 -5.19
N GLN A 128 -14.32 -11.86 -5.65
CA GLN A 128 -13.85 -13.21 -5.92
C GLN A 128 -13.66 -14.05 -4.65
N VAL A 129 -13.37 -13.40 -3.51
CA VAL A 129 -13.06 -14.12 -2.26
C VAL A 129 -14.32 -14.59 -1.54
N ALA A 130 -15.48 -13.97 -1.79
CA ALA A 130 -16.76 -14.44 -1.23
C ALA A 130 -17.64 -15.22 -2.22
N GLY A 131 -17.17 -15.44 -3.46
CA GLY A 131 -17.92 -16.17 -4.49
C GLY A 131 -18.96 -15.32 -5.23
N TRP A 132 -18.78 -14.00 -5.28
CA TRP A 132 -19.58 -13.11 -6.12
C TRP A 132 -19.20 -13.22 -7.61
N PRO A 133 -20.06 -12.79 -8.55
CA PRO A 133 -19.76 -12.83 -9.98
C PRO A 133 -18.43 -12.17 -10.34
N GLU A 134 -17.70 -12.77 -11.28
CA GLU A 134 -16.47 -12.15 -11.82
C GLU A 134 -16.81 -10.83 -12.52
N GLY A 135 -16.09 -9.76 -12.17
CA GLY A 135 -16.25 -8.43 -12.77
C GLY A 135 -16.92 -7.40 -11.85
N ASP A 136 -17.47 -7.81 -10.72
CA ASP A 136 -17.96 -6.87 -9.71
C ASP A 136 -16.80 -6.09 -9.07
N GLU A 137 -17.08 -4.87 -8.59
CA GLU A 137 -16.14 -4.06 -7.82
C GLU A 137 -16.10 -4.49 -6.34
N PRO A 138 -15.00 -4.22 -5.60
CA PRO A 138 -14.95 -4.43 -4.16
C PRO A 138 -16.12 -3.77 -3.42
N ILE A 139 -16.64 -4.44 -2.39
CA ILE A 139 -17.78 -3.94 -1.61
C ILE A 139 -17.45 -3.78 -0.14
N LEU A 140 -18.18 -2.89 0.54
CA LEU A 140 -18.13 -2.74 1.99
C LEU A 140 -19.22 -3.61 2.62
N ILE A 141 -18.83 -4.46 3.56
CA ILE A 141 -19.77 -5.27 4.35
C ILE A 141 -19.70 -4.80 5.81
N PRO A 142 -20.71 -4.05 6.29
CA PRO A 142 -20.74 -3.56 7.66
C PRO A 142 -20.53 -4.68 8.68
N GLY A 143 -19.51 -4.52 9.54
CA GLY A 143 -19.20 -5.43 10.63
C GLY A 143 -18.16 -6.51 10.28
N PHE A 144 -18.08 -6.95 9.02
CA PHE A 144 -17.02 -7.87 8.57
C PHE A 144 -15.65 -7.17 8.57
N ASP A 145 -15.65 -5.90 8.23
CA ASP A 145 -14.49 -5.02 8.15
C ASP A 145 -13.98 -4.53 9.52
N ALA A 146 -14.63 -4.93 10.62
CA ALA A 146 -14.22 -4.56 11.98
C ALA A 146 -13.10 -5.44 12.54
N LEU A 147 -12.83 -6.59 11.92
CA LEU A 147 -11.90 -7.61 12.41
C LEU A 147 -10.48 -7.32 11.94
N ASN A 148 -9.54 -7.18 12.87
CA ASN A 148 -8.13 -6.90 12.56
C ASN A 148 -7.43 -8.05 11.82
N HIS A 149 -6.38 -7.70 11.09
CA HIS A 149 -5.52 -8.66 10.41
C HIS A 149 -4.73 -9.55 11.37
N ARG A 150 -4.66 -10.85 11.05
CA ARG A 150 -3.58 -11.75 11.44
C ARG A 150 -3.25 -12.67 10.28
N ARG A 151 -1.98 -12.70 9.88
CA ARG A 151 -1.53 -13.53 8.78
C ARG A 151 -1.77 -15.02 9.08
N ALA A 152 -2.25 -15.76 8.07
CA ALA A 152 -2.61 -17.18 8.15
C ALA A 152 -3.77 -17.49 9.12
N GLU A 153 -4.57 -16.49 9.49
CA GLU A 153 -5.70 -16.74 10.34
C GLU A 153 -6.71 -17.68 9.66
N PRO A 154 -7.10 -18.80 10.31
CA PRO A 154 -7.93 -19.80 9.67
C PRO A 154 -9.39 -19.34 9.73
N VAL A 155 -9.77 -18.53 8.75
CA VAL A 155 -11.13 -18.00 8.53
C VAL A 155 -11.57 -18.29 7.11
N THR A 156 -12.88 -18.34 6.89
CA THR A 156 -13.46 -18.44 5.55
C THR A 156 -14.56 -17.42 5.40
N TRP A 157 -14.54 -16.69 4.30
CA TRP A 157 -15.65 -15.86 3.88
C TRP A 157 -16.47 -16.69 2.91
N SER A 158 -17.76 -16.78 3.15
CA SER A 158 -18.69 -17.43 2.26
C SER A 158 -19.97 -16.62 2.21
N PHE A 159 -20.87 -17.05 1.34
CA PHE A 159 -22.05 -16.29 1.06
C PHE A 159 -23.20 -17.24 0.72
N HIS A 160 -24.40 -16.93 1.18
CA HIS A 160 -25.60 -17.76 1.02
C HIS A 160 -26.72 -16.92 0.41
N GLU A 161 -26.89 -17.00 -0.91
CA GLU A 161 -27.82 -16.15 -1.70
C GLU A 161 -27.45 -14.64 -1.61
N PRO A 162 -27.62 -13.78 -2.64
CA PRO A 162 -27.24 -12.34 -2.73
C PRO A 162 -27.48 -11.44 -1.50
N GLU A 163 -28.09 -11.95 -0.44
CA GLU A 163 -28.50 -11.27 0.78
C GLU A 163 -27.63 -11.57 2.02
N LEU A 164 -26.81 -12.65 2.08
CA LEU A 164 -26.15 -13.03 3.34
C LEU A 164 -24.65 -13.40 3.22
N ALA A 165 -23.80 -12.55 3.79
CA ALA A 165 -22.39 -12.83 4.02
C ALA A 165 -22.15 -13.62 5.31
N VAL A 166 -21.25 -14.60 5.27
CA VAL A 166 -20.90 -15.49 6.38
C VAL A 166 -19.39 -15.50 6.64
N PHE A 167 -19.01 -15.18 7.89
CA PHE A 167 -17.64 -15.24 8.37
C PHE A 167 -17.46 -16.47 9.26
N THR A 168 -16.79 -17.50 8.74
CA THR A 168 -16.59 -18.76 9.45
C THR A 168 -15.24 -18.80 10.14
N LEU A 169 -15.25 -18.97 11.47
CA LEU A 169 -14.05 -19.26 12.27
C LEU A 169 -13.69 -20.75 12.11
N ARG A 170 -12.46 -21.06 11.69
CA ARG A 170 -12.01 -22.46 11.49
C ARG A 170 -11.19 -23.00 12.66
N ARG A 171 -11.22 -22.31 13.80
CA ARG A 171 -10.69 -22.80 15.07
C ARG A 171 -11.52 -22.27 16.24
N ALA A 172 -11.34 -22.88 17.40
CA ALA A 172 -11.89 -22.37 18.64
C ALA A 172 -11.14 -21.10 19.10
N TYR A 173 -11.87 -20.23 19.80
CA TYR A 173 -11.36 -19.04 20.46
C TYR A 173 -11.66 -19.11 21.95
N PHE A 174 -10.80 -18.50 22.76
CA PHE A 174 -11.07 -18.35 24.19
C PHE A 174 -11.87 -17.07 24.48
N GLN A 175 -12.61 -17.07 25.59
CA GLN A 175 -13.29 -15.87 26.04
C GLN A 175 -12.28 -14.74 26.28
N GLY A 176 -12.52 -13.57 25.69
CA GLY A 176 -11.62 -12.42 25.75
C GLY A 176 -10.50 -12.43 24.70
N GLU A 177 -10.34 -13.50 23.93
CA GLU A 177 -9.45 -13.50 22.76
C GLU A 177 -10.06 -12.65 21.64
N GLN A 178 -9.24 -11.81 21.02
CA GLN A 178 -9.63 -11.06 19.83
C GLN A 178 -9.84 -12.02 18.66
N VAL A 179 -10.96 -11.86 17.96
CA VAL A 179 -11.21 -12.51 16.67
C VAL A 179 -10.48 -11.73 15.59
N TYR A 180 -9.65 -12.44 14.82
CA TYR A 180 -8.92 -11.86 13.71
C TYR A 180 -9.51 -12.31 12.37
N ASN A 181 -9.19 -11.55 11.34
CA ASN A 181 -9.38 -11.86 9.95
C ASN A 181 -8.03 -12.07 9.26
N ASN A 182 -8.02 -12.66 8.07
CA ASN A 182 -6.83 -12.78 7.23
C ASN A 182 -7.01 -11.91 5.97
N TYR A 183 -6.21 -10.86 5.85
CA TYR A 183 -6.27 -9.96 4.68
C TYR A 183 -5.48 -10.49 3.48
N GLY A 184 -4.86 -11.68 3.62
CA GLY A 184 -3.97 -12.25 2.62
C GLY A 184 -2.50 -11.98 2.90
N ALA A 185 -1.64 -12.42 1.98
CA ALA A 185 -0.21 -12.18 2.02
C ALA A 185 0.08 -10.75 1.55
N LYS A 186 0.27 -9.83 2.49
CA LYS A 186 0.54 -8.41 2.21
C LYS A 186 1.90 -8.01 2.76
N SER A 187 2.66 -7.31 1.94
CA SER A 187 3.91 -6.68 2.36
C SER A 187 3.67 -5.52 3.33
N ASN A 188 4.70 -5.10 4.07
CA ASN A 188 4.57 -3.94 4.94
C ASN A 188 4.28 -2.65 4.16
N GLU A 189 4.72 -2.58 2.90
CA GLU A 189 4.39 -1.47 2.02
C GLU A 189 2.88 -1.41 1.72
N GLU A 190 2.27 -2.55 1.37
CA GLU A 190 0.82 -2.64 1.13
C GLU A 190 0.00 -2.40 2.40
N LEU A 191 0.42 -2.99 3.53
CA LEU A 191 -0.23 -2.79 4.82
C LEU A 191 -0.19 -1.31 5.22
N CYS A 192 0.95 -0.65 5.07
CA CYS A 192 1.08 0.76 5.42
C CYS A 192 0.27 1.65 4.48
N SER A 193 0.39 1.43 3.15
CA SER A 193 -0.27 2.24 2.13
C SER A 193 -1.79 2.18 2.20
N SER A 194 -2.36 0.99 2.44
CA SER A 194 -3.81 0.78 2.36
C SER A 194 -4.50 0.64 3.70
N TYR A 195 -3.79 0.28 4.78
CA TYR A 195 -4.40 0.00 6.08
C TYR A 195 -3.79 0.83 7.23
N GLY A 196 -2.68 1.54 6.99
CA GLY A 196 -2.06 2.42 7.99
C GLY A 196 -1.37 1.70 9.14
N PHE A 197 -0.99 0.44 8.95
CA PHE A 197 -0.19 -0.32 9.90
C PHE A 197 0.87 -1.17 9.19
N VAL A 198 1.77 -1.77 9.96
CA VAL A 198 2.77 -2.73 9.50
C VAL A 198 2.76 -3.95 10.42
N GLU A 199 3.19 -5.09 9.91
CA GLU A 199 3.38 -6.31 10.68
C GLU A 199 4.88 -6.54 10.93
N PRO A 200 5.39 -6.16 12.12
CA PRO A 200 6.79 -6.38 12.46
C PRO A 200 7.12 -7.86 12.32
N ASN A 201 8.19 -8.17 11.58
CA ASN A 201 8.63 -9.53 11.31
C ASN A 201 7.65 -10.42 10.49
N GLY A 202 6.61 -9.86 9.88
CA GLY A 202 5.67 -10.58 9.01
C GLY A 202 6.38 -11.34 7.87
N PRO A 203 5.80 -12.44 7.35
CA PRO A 203 6.47 -13.33 6.41
C PRO A 203 6.48 -12.82 4.96
N ASP A 204 5.54 -11.93 4.61
CA ASP A 204 5.25 -11.55 3.22
C ASP A 204 5.85 -10.19 2.80
N ASP A 205 6.72 -9.61 3.63
CA ASP A 205 7.42 -8.37 3.26
C ASP A 205 8.32 -8.57 2.03
N LEU A 206 8.64 -7.50 1.32
CA LEU A 206 9.42 -7.57 0.09
C LEU A 206 10.21 -6.29 -0.17
N LEU A 207 11.22 -6.41 -1.03
CA LEU A 207 12.01 -5.29 -1.54
C LEU A 207 11.66 -5.06 -3.02
N ALA A 208 11.07 -3.91 -3.35
CA ALA A 208 10.76 -3.53 -4.73
C ALA A 208 11.95 -2.81 -5.37
N LEU A 209 12.61 -3.41 -6.37
CA LEU A 209 13.79 -2.91 -7.09
C LEU A 209 13.39 -2.36 -8.46
N ALA A 210 13.63 -1.08 -8.67
CA ALA A 210 13.40 -0.41 -9.95
C ALA A 210 14.69 -0.39 -10.78
N LEU A 211 14.67 -1.01 -11.95
CA LEU A 211 15.71 -0.86 -12.97
C LEU A 211 15.29 0.20 -13.98
N ARG A 212 16.21 1.13 -14.26
CA ARG A 212 16.09 2.12 -15.34
C ARG A 212 17.24 1.89 -16.31
N SER A 213 16.91 1.44 -17.51
CA SER A 213 17.84 1.26 -18.63
C SER A 213 18.22 2.60 -19.25
N ASN A 214 17.23 3.47 -19.52
CA ASN A 214 17.41 4.81 -20.11
C ASN A 214 16.40 5.83 -19.54
N ALA A 215 16.69 7.13 -19.69
CA ALA A 215 15.83 8.22 -19.19
C ALA A 215 14.40 8.22 -19.79
N ASP A 216 14.25 7.68 -21.00
CA ASP A 216 12.99 7.67 -21.76
C ASP A 216 12.24 6.33 -21.71
N GLU A 217 12.81 5.29 -21.09
CA GLU A 217 12.18 3.97 -21.01
C GLU A 217 11.39 3.77 -19.70
N ALA A 218 10.33 2.95 -19.80
CA ALA A 218 9.51 2.60 -18.65
C ALA A 218 10.37 1.89 -17.59
N THR A 219 10.24 2.31 -16.32
CA THR A 219 10.94 1.68 -15.21
C THR A 219 10.40 0.28 -14.98
N CYS A 220 11.24 -0.74 -15.10
CA CYS A 220 10.88 -2.11 -14.73
C CYS A 220 11.04 -2.30 -13.22
N VAL A 221 9.99 -2.75 -12.54
CA VAL A 221 10.00 -3.00 -11.09
C VAL A 221 9.99 -4.50 -10.83
N PHE A 222 10.95 -4.96 -10.03
CA PHE A 222 11.12 -6.34 -9.62
C PHE A 222 10.88 -6.46 -8.11
N TYR A 223 10.08 -7.42 -7.70
CA TYR A 223 9.79 -7.66 -6.29
C TYR A 223 10.64 -8.82 -5.79
N TRP A 224 11.44 -8.57 -4.75
CA TRP A 224 12.25 -9.59 -4.09
C TRP A 224 11.67 -9.89 -2.70
N PRO A 225 10.86 -10.97 -2.57
CA PRO A 225 10.27 -11.36 -1.31
C PRO A 225 11.30 -11.61 -0.20
N LYS A 226 10.91 -11.32 1.04
CA LYS A 226 11.71 -11.57 2.24
C LYS A 226 12.08 -13.04 2.39
N ASN A 227 11.14 -13.95 2.10
CA ASN A 227 11.30 -15.40 2.19
C ASN A 227 12.05 -16.02 1.00
N GLN A 228 12.32 -15.26 -0.07
CA GLN A 228 13.04 -15.74 -1.24
C GLN A 228 14.52 -15.44 -1.09
N THR A 229 15.36 -16.46 -0.94
CA THR A 229 16.81 -16.27 -0.77
C THR A 229 17.46 -15.67 -2.02
N GLU A 230 17.24 -16.29 -3.18
CA GLU A 230 17.82 -15.89 -4.46
C GLU A 230 17.11 -14.69 -5.08
N PRO A 231 17.77 -13.89 -5.94
CA PRO A 231 17.15 -12.80 -6.68
C PRO A 231 16.01 -13.28 -7.58
N PRO A 232 15.01 -12.44 -7.88
CA PRO A 232 13.97 -12.79 -8.84
C PRO A 232 14.58 -13.16 -10.19
N SER A 233 14.18 -14.29 -10.76
CA SER A 233 14.74 -14.75 -12.06
C SER A 233 14.54 -13.72 -13.16
N ALA A 234 13.41 -13.02 -13.17
CA ALA A 234 13.15 -11.93 -14.11
C ALA A 234 14.16 -10.77 -13.97
N LEU A 235 14.57 -10.43 -12.74
CA LEU A 235 15.60 -9.42 -12.50
C LEU A 235 16.94 -9.89 -13.09
N LEU A 236 17.30 -11.16 -12.87
CA LEU A 236 18.55 -11.72 -13.41
C LEU A 236 18.55 -11.77 -14.94
N VAL A 237 17.43 -12.12 -15.57
CA VAL A 237 17.29 -12.10 -17.03
C VAL A 237 17.54 -10.69 -17.57
N THR A 238 16.90 -9.67 -16.98
CA THR A 238 17.12 -8.28 -17.41
C THR A 238 18.55 -7.81 -17.19
N LEU A 239 19.20 -8.20 -16.09
CA LEU A 239 20.61 -7.84 -15.85
C LEU A 239 21.54 -8.52 -16.86
N ARG A 240 21.27 -9.78 -17.26
CA ARG A 240 22.06 -10.50 -18.27
C ARG A 240 22.06 -9.82 -19.64
N GLU A 241 21.00 -9.09 -19.99
CA GLU A 241 20.93 -8.32 -21.24
C GLU A 241 21.95 -7.17 -21.29
N HIS A 242 22.54 -6.81 -20.15
CA HIS A 242 23.47 -5.69 -20.01
C HIS A 242 24.91 -6.13 -19.70
N VAL A 243 25.18 -7.44 -19.72
CA VAL A 243 26.52 -8.02 -19.50
C VAL A 243 27.37 -7.89 -20.75
N GLU A 244 28.66 -7.61 -20.58
CA GLU A 244 29.58 -7.52 -21.71
C GLU A 244 30.02 -8.92 -22.20
N PRO A 245 30.21 -9.10 -23.52
CA PRO A 245 30.74 -10.35 -24.06
C PRO A 245 32.10 -10.68 -23.43
N VAL A 246 32.27 -11.93 -23.01
CA VAL A 246 33.54 -12.46 -22.48
C VAL A 246 34.33 -13.15 -23.59
N ALA A 247 35.67 -13.16 -23.47
CA ALA A 247 36.55 -13.75 -24.49
C ALA A 247 36.64 -15.28 -24.38
N GLU A 248 36.42 -15.78 -23.17
CA GLU A 248 36.42 -17.18 -22.81
C GLU A 248 35.24 -17.92 -23.45
N THR A 249 35.32 -19.25 -23.48
CA THR A 249 34.25 -20.10 -24.02
C THR A 249 33.88 -21.19 -23.03
N GLY A 250 32.73 -21.85 -23.24
CA GLY A 250 32.32 -22.97 -22.41
C GLY A 250 31.89 -22.56 -21.00
N HIS A 251 32.34 -23.30 -20.00
CA HIS A 251 31.92 -23.12 -18.59
C HIS A 251 32.46 -21.82 -17.98
N VAL A 252 33.75 -21.54 -18.17
CA VAL A 252 34.40 -20.31 -17.69
C VAL A 252 33.69 -19.05 -18.21
N ALA A 253 33.29 -19.05 -19.48
CA ALA A 253 32.52 -17.93 -20.05
C ALA A 253 31.20 -17.68 -19.31
N ARG A 254 30.47 -18.76 -18.98
CA ARG A 254 29.21 -18.65 -18.24
C ARG A 254 29.44 -18.14 -16.83
N LEU A 255 30.46 -18.63 -16.13
CA LEU A 255 30.82 -18.15 -14.80
C LEU A 255 31.16 -16.67 -14.80
N LEU A 256 31.98 -16.20 -15.75
CA LEU A 256 32.32 -14.78 -15.89
C LEU A 256 31.09 -13.92 -16.21
N SER A 257 30.17 -14.39 -17.05
CA SER A 257 28.91 -13.69 -17.28
C SER A 257 28.08 -13.59 -16.00
N GLU A 258 27.98 -14.67 -15.21
CA GLU A 258 27.24 -14.64 -13.93
C GLU A 258 27.92 -13.74 -12.88
N VAL A 259 29.25 -13.69 -12.83
CA VAL A 259 30.01 -12.74 -12.00
C VAL A 259 29.62 -11.31 -12.36
N GLN A 260 29.63 -10.94 -13.66
CA GLN A 260 29.21 -9.61 -14.10
C GLN A 260 27.77 -9.28 -13.67
N VAL A 261 26.82 -10.23 -13.79
CA VAL A 261 25.44 -10.04 -13.33
C VAL A 261 25.40 -9.76 -11.82
N MET A 262 26.12 -10.54 -11.02
CA MET A 262 26.15 -10.39 -9.58
C MET A 262 26.83 -9.07 -9.15
N GLU A 263 27.91 -8.65 -9.82
CA GLU A 263 28.57 -7.37 -9.57
C GLU A 263 27.64 -6.19 -9.89
N MET A 264 26.89 -6.25 -10.99
CA MET A 264 25.87 -5.26 -11.34
C MET A 264 24.79 -5.18 -10.26
N LEU A 265 24.27 -6.34 -9.82
CA LEU A 265 23.27 -6.43 -8.76
C LEU A 265 23.81 -5.88 -7.44
N GLU A 266 25.03 -6.24 -7.06
CA GLU A 266 25.68 -5.75 -5.83
C GLU A 266 25.82 -4.23 -5.86
N LYS A 267 26.33 -3.67 -6.97
CA LYS A 267 26.46 -2.23 -7.19
C LYS A 267 25.12 -1.52 -7.03
N MET A 268 24.06 -2.04 -7.65
CA MET A 268 22.71 -1.50 -7.53
C MET A 268 22.22 -1.50 -6.07
N LEU A 269 22.34 -2.63 -5.36
CA LEU A 269 21.88 -2.74 -3.98
C LEU A 269 22.69 -1.83 -3.04
N ARG A 270 24.01 -1.70 -3.25
CA ARG A 270 24.86 -0.79 -2.47
C ARG A 270 24.53 0.68 -2.69
N GLN A 271 24.25 1.07 -3.93
CA GLN A 271 23.79 2.42 -4.26
C GLN A 271 22.46 2.72 -3.56
N ARG A 272 21.50 1.81 -3.66
CA ARG A 272 20.22 1.93 -2.93
C ARG A 272 20.44 2.04 -1.42
N ARG A 273 21.30 1.19 -0.83
CA ARG A 273 21.60 1.23 0.61
C ARG A 273 22.21 2.55 1.04
N LYS A 274 23.10 3.12 0.21
CA LYS A 274 23.72 4.42 0.49
C LYS A 274 22.67 5.54 0.52
N ALA A 275 21.78 5.59 -0.47
CA ALA A 275 20.68 6.55 -0.52
C ALA A 275 19.73 6.38 0.67
N PHE A 276 19.31 5.13 0.93
CA PHE A 276 18.40 4.78 2.02
C PHE A 276 18.95 5.15 3.41
N ARG A 277 20.26 4.93 3.65
CA ARG A 277 20.90 5.23 4.95
C ARG A 277 20.93 6.72 5.29
N LEU A 278 20.98 7.58 4.28
CA LEU A 278 20.99 9.03 4.51
C LEU A 278 19.67 9.46 5.15
N THR A 279 18.55 9.12 4.52
CA THR A 279 17.21 9.45 5.04
C THR A 279 16.85 8.62 6.28
N GLN A 280 17.42 7.42 6.45
CA GLN A 280 17.18 6.59 7.63
C GLN A 280 17.62 7.29 8.93
N ARG A 281 18.77 7.97 8.93
CA ARG A 281 19.27 8.67 10.12
C ARG A 281 18.33 9.79 10.56
N GLU A 282 17.77 10.51 9.60
CA GLU A 282 16.79 11.58 9.87
C GLU A 282 15.54 11.01 10.57
N VAL A 283 15.11 9.80 10.20
CA VAL A 283 13.98 9.11 10.86
C VAL A 283 14.35 8.56 12.25
N GLU A 284 15.57 8.07 12.42
CA GLU A 284 16.08 7.63 13.71
C GLU A 284 16.14 8.80 14.71
N ASP A 285 16.59 9.96 14.26
CA ASP A 285 16.70 11.19 15.06
C ASP A 285 15.35 11.93 15.23
N ALA A 286 14.33 11.58 14.45
CA ALA A 286 13.01 12.21 14.53
C ALA A 286 12.36 11.98 15.90
N VAL A 287 11.87 13.05 16.52
CA VAL A 287 11.11 12.97 17.78
C VAL A 287 9.72 13.54 17.54
N PRO A 288 8.64 12.89 18.02
CA PRO A 288 7.31 13.48 17.99
C PRO A 288 7.34 14.82 18.75
N PHE A 289 7.17 15.92 18.02
CA PHE A 289 7.11 17.25 18.60
C PHE A 289 5.91 18.00 18.04
N LYS A 290 4.96 18.35 18.92
CA LYS A 290 3.71 18.98 18.53
C LYS A 290 3.92 20.48 18.28
N ASN A 291 3.91 20.88 17.01
CA ASN A 291 3.67 22.26 16.57
C ASN A 291 2.19 22.39 16.15
N ASP A 292 1.64 23.60 16.17
CA ASP A 292 0.19 23.83 16.07
C ASP A 292 -0.42 23.52 14.67
N SER A 293 0.38 23.10 13.68
CA SER A 293 -0.13 22.77 12.32
C SER A 293 0.54 21.59 11.61
N ASP A 294 1.82 21.28 11.86
CA ASP A 294 2.55 20.18 11.22
C ASP A 294 3.43 19.48 12.26
N PHE A 295 3.11 18.22 12.57
CA PHE A 295 3.86 17.43 13.53
C PHE A 295 3.79 15.95 13.19
N VAL A 296 4.81 15.22 13.66
CA VAL A 296 4.90 13.78 13.50
C VAL A 296 4.12 13.10 14.62
N ARG A 297 3.04 12.39 14.28
CA ARG A 297 2.27 11.58 15.25
C ARG A 297 3.11 10.38 15.70
N GLU A 298 3.04 10.04 16.98
CA GLU A 298 3.79 8.91 17.55
C GLU A 298 3.45 7.58 16.87
N SER A 299 2.15 7.32 16.62
CA SER A 299 1.70 6.13 15.92
C SER A 299 2.21 6.05 14.49
N VAL A 300 2.26 7.18 13.78
CA VAL A 300 2.80 7.24 12.41
C VAL A 300 4.31 7.05 12.41
N LEU A 301 5.04 7.68 13.34
CA LEU A 301 6.48 7.49 13.47
C LEU A 301 6.84 6.03 13.73
N TYR A 302 6.08 5.34 14.58
CA TYR A 302 6.25 3.91 14.83
C TYR A 302 6.09 3.09 13.55
N VAL A 303 5.04 3.35 12.76
CA VAL A 303 4.79 2.66 11.49
C VAL A 303 5.94 2.91 10.50
N ILE A 304 6.36 4.16 10.35
CA ILE A 304 7.44 4.56 9.44
C ILE A 304 8.76 3.90 9.85
N ARG A 305 9.15 3.98 11.13
CA ARG A 305 10.38 3.35 11.64
C ARG A 305 10.38 1.86 11.38
N THR A 306 9.30 1.19 11.76
CA THR A 306 9.18 -0.27 11.60
C THR A 306 9.26 -0.69 10.13
N TYR A 307 8.56 0.01 9.24
CA TYR A 307 8.66 -0.23 7.78
C TYR A 307 10.11 -0.06 7.30
N ARG A 308 10.75 1.05 7.65
CA ARG A 308 12.09 1.37 7.17
C ARG A 308 13.16 0.43 7.72
N ASP A 309 13.06 0.04 8.98
CA ASP A 309 13.97 -0.92 9.60
C ASP A 309 13.86 -2.30 8.94
N ALA A 310 12.63 -2.73 8.60
CA ALA A 310 12.41 -3.95 7.84
C ALA A 310 13.05 -3.88 6.45
N GLN A 311 12.85 -2.76 5.72
CA GLN A 311 13.47 -2.53 4.41
C GLN A 311 15.01 -2.52 4.48
N ALA A 312 15.58 -1.84 5.48
CA ALA A 312 17.03 -1.80 5.70
C ALA A 312 17.59 -3.20 6.01
N SER A 313 16.92 -3.97 6.87
CA SER A 313 17.30 -5.33 7.22
C SER A 313 17.29 -6.24 5.99
N MET A 314 16.22 -6.19 5.19
CA MET A 314 16.11 -6.96 3.95
C MET A 314 17.21 -6.59 2.96
N LEU A 315 17.41 -5.30 2.71
CA LEU A 315 18.44 -4.82 1.78
C LEU A 315 19.84 -5.29 2.19
N ASN A 316 20.17 -5.24 3.49
CA ASN A 316 21.46 -5.74 3.99
C ASN A 316 21.60 -7.26 3.80
N LYS A 317 20.56 -8.04 4.09
CA LYS A 317 20.57 -9.50 3.87
C LYS A 317 20.75 -9.85 2.39
N LYS A 318 20.07 -9.15 1.49
CA LYS A 318 20.21 -9.38 0.04
C LYS A 318 21.61 -9.04 -0.45
N ILE A 319 22.22 -7.94 0.04
CA ILE A 319 23.61 -7.60 -0.27
C ILE A 319 24.56 -8.70 0.21
N GLN A 320 24.40 -9.18 1.44
CA GLN A 320 25.23 -10.26 1.98
C GLN A 320 25.13 -11.54 1.15
N TRP A 321 23.92 -11.88 0.69
CA TRP A 321 23.73 -13.03 -0.20
C TRP A 321 24.47 -12.85 -1.52
N VAL A 322 24.34 -11.69 -2.18
CA VAL A 322 25.02 -11.42 -3.46
C VAL A 322 26.54 -11.49 -3.30
N GLN A 323 27.08 -10.99 -2.19
CA GLN A 323 28.51 -11.10 -1.88
C GLN A 323 28.96 -12.55 -1.74
N ALA A 324 28.21 -13.37 -0.98
CA ALA A 324 28.53 -14.78 -0.83
C ALA A 324 28.46 -15.55 -2.16
N GLU A 325 27.52 -15.18 -3.03
CA GLU A 325 27.41 -15.78 -4.37
C GLU A 325 28.56 -15.35 -5.30
N LEU A 326 29.00 -14.08 -5.22
CA LEU A 326 30.21 -13.63 -5.91
C LEU A 326 31.44 -14.41 -5.47
N ASP A 327 31.65 -14.55 -4.16
CA ASP A 327 32.77 -15.31 -3.61
C ASP A 327 32.75 -16.76 -4.13
N ARG A 328 31.57 -17.41 -4.11
CA ARG A 328 31.37 -18.77 -4.64
C ARG A 328 31.72 -18.88 -6.13
N LEU A 329 31.29 -17.92 -6.95
CA LEU A 329 31.57 -17.91 -8.39
C LEU A 329 33.07 -17.70 -8.68
N LEU A 330 33.74 -16.85 -7.90
CA LEU A 330 35.17 -16.61 -8.02
C LEU A 330 35.99 -17.85 -7.63
N GLU A 331 35.63 -18.52 -6.54
CA GLU A 331 36.25 -19.81 -6.15
C GLU A 331 36.06 -20.86 -7.26
N GLU A 332 34.90 -20.92 -7.90
CA GLU A 332 34.63 -21.85 -9.00
C GLU A 332 35.50 -21.52 -10.24
N LEU A 333 35.70 -20.24 -10.56
CA LEU A 333 36.62 -19.81 -11.62
C LEU A 333 38.08 -20.20 -11.32
N GLU A 334 38.53 -20.02 -10.08
CA GLU A 334 39.86 -20.45 -9.65
C GLU A 334 40.03 -21.98 -9.78
N HIS A 335 39.00 -22.75 -9.43
CA HIS A 335 38.98 -24.20 -9.61
C HIS A 335 39.06 -24.64 -11.08
N GLU A 336 38.47 -23.87 -11.99
CA GLU A 336 38.58 -24.06 -13.45
C GLU A 336 39.92 -23.57 -14.02
N GLY A 337 40.80 -23.02 -13.17
CA GLY A 337 42.13 -22.54 -13.56
C GLY A 337 42.11 -21.20 -14.29
N TRP A 338 41.01 -20.44 -14.19
CA TRP A 338 40.93 -19.10 -14.75
C TRP A 338 41.68 -18.10 -13.86
N THR A 339 42.40 -17.17 -14.49
CA THR A 339 43.12 -16.08 -13.82
C THR A 339 42.78 -14.75 -14.53
N PRO A 340 42.49 -13.67 -13.78
CA PRO A 340 42.07 -12.37 -14.33
C PRO A 340 43.03 -11.71 -15.34
#